data_AF-A0A3T1CE03-F1
#
_entry.id   AF-A0A3T1CE03-F1
#
_cell.length_a   1.000
_cell.length_b   1.000
_cell.length_c   1.000
_cell.angle_alpha   90.00
_cell.angle_beta   90.00
_cell.angle_gamma   90.00
#
_symmetry.space_group_name_H-M   'P 1'
#
loop_
_entity.id
_entity.type
_entity.pdbx_description
1 polymer ?
#
loop_
_entity_poly.entity_id
_entity_poly.type
_entity_poly.pdbx_seq_one_letter_code
_entity_poly.pdbx_strand_id
1 'polypeptide(L)'
;MPIDPTLPYDDENIFAKILRGEIPSTKVYEDEWAYAFEDINPQAEVHTLVIPKGRYVSWDDFSAKAEAEEIAGFVRAVGKVARDKGLVEPGYRMMANVGAHGGQEVPHLHVHIFGGEPLGPMIARRR
;
A
#
# COMPACT_ATOMS: atom_id res chain seq x y z
N MET A 1 1.93 8.26 16.22
CA MET A 1 2.52 7.16 17.02
C MET A 1 2.54 5.92 16.15
N PRO A 2 3.56 5.07 16.22
CA PRO A 2 3.56 3.83 15.46
C PRO A 2 2.32 3.00 15.80
N ILE A 3 1.69 2.41 14.78
CA ILE A 3 0.50 1.60 14.96
C ILE A 3 0.86 0.22 15.54
N ASP A 4 -0.03 -0.35 16.35
CA ASP A 4 0.04 -1.75 16.76
C ASP A 4 -0.80 -2.60 15.77
N PRO A 5 -0.16 -3.43 14.94
CA PRO A 5 -0.85 -4.17 13.88
C PRO A 5 -1.72 -5.32 14.42
N THR A 6 -1.68 -5.60 15.72
CA THR A 6 -2.48 -6.65 16.37
C THR A 6 -3.85 -6.15 16.86
N LEU A 7 -4.06 -4.83 16.87
CA LEU A 7 -5.32 -4.24 17.27
C LEU A 7 -6.42 -4.48 16.21
N PRO A 8 -7.71 -4.42 16.60
CA PRO A 8 -8.81 -4.50 15.65
C PRO A 8 -8.75 -3.40 14.59
N TYR A 9 -9.29 -3.70 13.41
CA TYR A 9 -9.38 -2.75 12.31
C TYR A 9 -10.25 -1.53 12.68
N ASP A 10 -9.69 -0.34 12.54
CA ASP A 10 -10.35 0.94 12.81
C ASP A 10 -11.00 1.50 11.54
N ASP A 11 -12.33 1.62 11.49
CA ASP A 11 -13.05 2.21 10.36
C ASP A 11 -12.83 3.72 10.17
N GLU A 12 -12.30 4.40 11.18
CA GLU A 12 -12.05 5.83 11.13
C GLU A 12 -10.66 6.17 10.57
N ASN A 13 -9.86 5.15 10.23
CA ASN A 13 -8.57 5.36 9.60
C ASN A 13 -8.72 6.04 8.22
N ILE A 14 -7.70 6.79 7.84
CA ILE A 14 -7.75 7.66 6.66
C ILE A 14 -8.00 6.89 5.34
N PHE A 15 -7.50 5.66 5.19
CA PHE A 15 -7.72 4.86 3.97
C PHE A 15 -9.13 4.26 3.90
N ALA A 16 -9.73 3.91 5.04
CA ALA A 16 -11.15 3.55 5.07
C ALA A 16 -12.03 4.72 4.63
N LYS A 17 -11.69 5.95 5.05
CA LYS A 17 -12.38 7.18 4.61
C LYS A 17 -12.22 7.44 3.11
N ILE A 18 -11.04 7.17 2.54
CA ILE A 18 -10.82 7.23 1.09
C ILE A 18 -11.70 6.20 0.36
N LEU A 19 -11.72 4.94 0.82
CA LEU A 19 -12.53 3.87 0.21
C LEU A 19 -14.03 4.19 0.23
N ARG A 20 -14.52 4.87 1.28
CA ARG A 20 -15.92 5.32 1.39
C ARG A 20 -16.18 6.65 0.65
N GLY A 21 -15.16 7.28 0.08
CA GLY A 21 -15.28 8.57 -0.61
C GLY A 21 -15.54 9.77 0.31
N GLU A 22 -15.28 9.64 1.62
CA GLU A 22 -15.47 10.71 2.61
C GLU A 22 -14.40 11.79 2.50
N ILE A 23 -13.22 11.43 1.99
CA ILE A 23 -12.11 12.36 1.73
C ILE A 23 -11.52 12.09 0.34
N PRO A 24 -10.96 13.11 -0.33
CA PRO A 24 -10.45 12.96 -1.69
C PRO A 24 -9.14 12.18 -1.75
N SER A 25 -8.89 11.57 -2.90
CA SER A 25 -7.59 11.03 -3.31
C SER A 25 -7.39 11.20 -4.81
N THR A 26 -6.14 11.18 -5.28
CA THR A 26 -5.84 11.12 -6.71
C THR A 26 -5.87 9.66 -7.15
N LYS A 27 -7.06 9.17 -7.52
CA LYS A 27 -7.27 7.77 -7.91
C LYS A 27 -6.49 7.40 -9.18
N VAL A 28 -5.80 6.27 -9.12
CA VAL A 28 -5.00 5.68 -10.21
C VAL A 28 -5.63 4.38 -10.71
N TYR A 29 -6.14 3.55 -9.81
CA TYR A 29 -6.71 2.24 -10.15
C TYR A 29 -7.81 1.88 -9.16
N GLU A 30 -8.79 1.11 -9.63
CA GLU A 30 -9.81 0.52 -8.79
C GLU A 30 -10.42 -0.70 -9.47
N ASP A 31 -10.54 -1.80 -8.72
CA ASP A 31 -11.30 -2.98 -9.12
C ASP A 31 -12.08 -3.56 -7.92
N GLU A 32 -12.46 -4.83 -8.00
CA GLU A 32 -13.14 -5.55 -6.92
C GLU A 32 -12.28 -5.70 -5.64
N TRP A 33 -10.97 -5.85 -5.79
CA TRP A 33 -10.06 -6.26 -4.71
C TRP A 33 -9.22 -5.12 -4.16
N ALA A 34 -8.94 -4.11 -4.97
CA ALA A 34 -7.96 -3.09 -4.66
C ALA A 34 -8.40 -1.69 -5.10
N TYR A 35 -7.80 -0.71 -4.44
CA TYR A 35 -7.86 0.69 -4.78
C TYR A 35 -6.45 1.26 -4.76
N ALA A 36 -6.08 2.06 -5.75
CA ALA A 36 -4.78 2.70 -5.79
C ALA A 36 -4.90 4.20 -6.05
N PHE A 37 -4.02 4.96 -5.41
CA PHE A 37 -4.00 6.42 -5.45
C PHE A 37 -2.59 6.95 -5.21
N GLU A 38 -2.31 8.16 -5.67
CA GLU A 38 -1.02 8.81 -5.40
C GLU A 38 -0.88 9.14 -3.91
N ASP A 39 0.32 8.90 -3.37
CA ASP A 39 0.65 9.33 -2.03
C ASP A 39 0.64 10.87 -1.97
N ILE A 40 0.10 11.43 -0.89
CA ILE A 40 0.00 12.89 -0.70
C ILE A 40 1.37 13.53 -0.44
N ASN A 41 2.36 12.76 0.03
CA ASN A 41 3.72 13.18 0.30
C ASN A 41 4.72 12.26 -0.42
N PRO A 42 4.84 12.37 -1.76
CA PRO A 42 5.65 11.47 -2.56
C PRO A 42 7.12 11.45 -2.13
N GLN A 43 7.70 10.25 -2.00
CA GLN A 43 9.11 10.02 -1.62
C GLN A 43 9.99 9.62 -2.82
N ALA A 44 9.39 9.54 -4.00
CA ALA A 44 10.03 9.32 -5.28
C ALA A 44 9.19 9.98 -6.38
N GLU A 45 9.74 10.15 -7.59
CA GLU A 45 9.00 10.67 -8.75
C GLU A 45 7.64 9.97 -8.98
N VAL A 46 7.63 8.65 -8.81
CA VAL A 46 6.41 7.86 -8.70
C VAL A 46 6.30 7.33 -7.28
N HIS A 47 5.28 7.75 -6.55
CA HIS A 47 4.91 7.17 -5.26
C HIS A 47 3.40 6.94 -5.19
N THR A 48 2.99 5.68 -5.39
CA THR A 48 1.59 5.27 -5.42
C THR A 48 1.32 4.24 -4.34
N LEU A 49 0.21 4.38 -3.64
CA LEU A 49 -0.28 3.41 -2.68
C LEU A 49 -1.29 2.49 -3.36
N VAL A 50 -1.18 1.19 -3.10
CA VAL A 50 -2.18 0.19 -3.46
C VAL A 50 -2.69 -0.46 -2.17
N ILE A 51 -3.99 -0.39 -1.95
CA ILE A 51 -4.66 -0.87 -0.74
C ILE A 51 -5.74 -1.91 -1.10
N PRO A 52 -5.96 -2.95 -0.29
CA PRO A 52 -7.09 -3.84 -0.48
C PRO A 52 -8.39 -3.09 -0.16
N LYS A 53 -9.50 -3.48 -0.79
CA LYS A 53 -10.83 -2.99 -0.39
C LYS A 53 -11.30 -3.63 0.93
N GLY A 54 -10.79 -4.82 1.25
CA GLY A 54 -11.01 -5.50 2.52
C GLY A 54 -10.39 -4.79 3.73
N ARG A 55 -10.84 -5.20 4.92
CA ARG A 55 -10.52 -4.55 6.20
C ARG A 55 -9.33 -5.24 6.88
N TYR A 56 -8.13 -4.96 6.38
CA TYR A 56 -6.89 -5.53 6.89
C TYR A 56 -5.99 -4.46 7.47
N VAL A 57 -5.55 -4.65 8.70
CA VAL A 57 -4.69 -3.68 9.40
C VAL A 57 -3.28 -3.66 8.80
N SER A 58 -2.75 -4.82 8.43
CA SER A 58 -1.37 -4.98 7.98
C SER A 58 -1.22 -6.18 7.02
N TRP A 59 -0.01 -6.39 6.52
CA TRP A 59 0.29 -7.56 5.67
C TRP A 59 0.12 -8.89 6.42
N ASP A 60 0.45 -8.94 7.71
CA ASP A 60 0.27 -10.12 8.56
C ASP A 60 -1.22 -10.48 8.67
N ASP A 61 -2.04 -9.49 9.03
CA ASP A 61 -3.49 -9.60 9.15
C ASP A 61 -4.14 -10.07 7.84
N PHE A 62 -3.73 -9.48 6.71
CA PHE A 62 -4.16 -9.90 5.38
C PHE A 62 -3.80 -11.34 5.06
N SER A 63 -2.54 -11.72 5.25
CA SER A 63 -2.05 -13.06 4.94
C SER A 63 -2.71 -14.16 5.77
N ALA A 64 -3.18 -13.83 6.97
CA ALA A 64 -3.80 -14.77 7.89
C ALA A 64 -5.32 -14.93 7.67
N LYS A 65 -6.00 -13.88 7.19
CA LYS A 65 -7.48 -13.81 7.20
C LYS A 65 -8.14 -13.62 5.84
N ALA A 66 -7.39 -13.22 4.80
CA ALA A 66 -7.96 -13.02 3.48
C ALA A 66 -8.24 -14.34 2.77
N GLU A 67 -9.34 -14.37 2.02
CA GLU A 67 -9.68 -15.50 1.16
C GLU A 67 -8.69 -15.57 -0.02
N ALA A 68 -8.53 -16.76 -0.60
CA ALA A 68 -7.53 -17.01 -1.64
C ALA A 68 -7.71 -16.11 -2.87
N GLU A 69 -8.96 -15.84 -3.26
CA GLU A 69 -9.32 -14.98 -4.38
C GLU A 69 -8.92 -13.53 -4.12
N GLU A 70 -9.10 -13.04 -2.88
CA GLU A 70 -8.75 -11.68 -2.48
C GLU A 70 -7.23 -11.49 -2.45
N ILE A 71 -6.50 -12.48 -1.92
CA ILE A 71 -5.03 -12.51 -1.99
C ILE A 71 -4.57 -12.43 -3.45
N ALA A 72 -5.11 -13.28 -4.32
CA ALA A 72 -4.71 -13.32 -5.71
C ALA A 72 -5.10 -12.04 -6.46
N GLY A 73 -6.28 -11.48 -6.17
CA GLY A 73 -6.78 -10.23 -6.74
C GLY A 73 -5.91 -9.04 -6.37
N PHE A 74 -5.67 -8.84 -5.06
CA PHE A 74 -4.85 -7.75 -4.56
C PHE A 74 -3.42 -7.80 -5.10
N VAL A 75 -2.77 -8.97 -5.08
CA VAL A 75 -1.39 -9.12 -5.60
C VAL A 75 -1.34 -8.82 -7.10
N ARG A 76 -2.34 -9.24 -7.89
CA ARG A 76 -2.43 -8.90 -9.32
C ARG A 76 -2.63 -7.40 -9.54
N ALA A 77 -3.44 -6.75 -8.71
CA ALA A 77 -3.67 -5.30 -8.76
C ALA A 77 -2.39 -4.52 -8.51
N VAL A 78 -1.61 -4.88 -7.49
CA VAL A 78 -0.31 -4.24 -7.21
C VAL A 78 0.63 -4.32 -8.43
N GLY A 79 0.76 -5.50 -9.03
CA GLY A 79 1.55 -5.66 -10.25
C GLY A 79 0.98 -4.92 -11.47
N LYS A 80 -0.36 -4.81 -11.57
CA LYS A 80 -1.02 -4.06 -12.65
C LYS A 80 -0.73 -2.57 -12.53
N VAL A 81 -0.82 -1.99 -11.34
CA VAL A 81 -0.53 -0.57 -11.10
C VAL A 81 0.91 -0.24 -11.52
N ALA A 82 1.89 -1.07 -11.15
CA ALA A 82 3.28 -0.87 -11.58
C ALA A 82 3.45 -0.96 -13.11
N ARG A 83 2.75 -1.90 -13.77
CA ARG A 83 2.76 -2.02 -15.24
C ARG A 83 2.14 -0.80 -15.92
N ASP A 84 0.98 -0.36 -15.46
CA ASP A 84 0.25 0.76 -16.03
C ASP A 84 1.04 2.08 -15.88
N LYS A 85 1.90 2.18 -14.86
CA LYS A 85 2.83 3.29 -14.66
C LYS A 85 4.13 3.18 -15.46
N GLY A 86 4.28 2.17 -16.31
CA GLY A 86 5.46 2.00 -17.15
C GLY A 86 6.73 1.63 -16.38
N LEU A 87 6.62 1.12 -15.16
CA LEU A 87 7.78 0.92 -14.27
C LEU A 87 8.53 -0.40 -14.49
N VAL A 88 8.00 -1.32 -15.30
CA VAL A 88 8.58 -2.69 -15.39
C VAL A 88 9.99 -2.71 -15.96
N GLU A 89 10.22 -1.97 -17.04
CA GLU A 89 11.52 -1.92 -17.72
C GLU A 89 12.57 -1.10 -16.93
N PRO A 90 12.28 0.13 -16.47
CA PRO A 90 13.25 0.89 -15.65
C PRO A 90 13.40 0.34 -14.22
N GLY A 91 12.43 -0.44 -13.73
CA GLY A 91 12.41 -1.01 -12.39
C GLY A 91 11.67 -0.15 -11.36
N TYR A 92 11.32 -0.76 -10.24
CA TYR A 92 10.60 -0.14 -9.12
C TYR A 92 10.83 -0.91 -7.82
N ARG A 93 10.50 -0.29 -6.69
CA ARG A 93 10.47 -0.94 -5.38
C ARG A 93 9.04 -1.02 -4.88
N MET A 94 8.67 -2.20 -4.40
CA MET A 94 7.46 -2.43 -3.61
C MET A 94 7.83 -2.51 -2.14
N MET A 95 7.07 -1.84 -1.28
CA MET A 95 7.28 -1.88 0.17
C MET A 95 5.95 -1.92 0.90
N ALA A 96 5.85 -2.79 1.90
CA ALA A 96 4.76 -2.80 2.87
C ALA A 96 5.39 -2.75 4.26
N ASN A 97 4.99 -1.75 5.04
CA ASN A 97 5.49 -1.57 6.40
C ASN A 97 4.53 -2.24 7.38
N VAL A 98 5.07 -2.93 8.38
CA VAL A 98 4.28 -3.60 9.43
C VAL A 98 4.74 -3.15 10.81
N GLY A 99 3.81 -2.60 11.59
CA GLY A 99 4.02 -2.16 12.96
C GLY A 99 5.13 -1.14 13.17
N ALA A 100 5.55 -0.97 14.42
CA ALA A 100 6.46 0.09 14.83
C ALA A 100 7.86 0.01 14.19
N HIS A 101 8.45 -1.18 14.10
CA HIS A 101 9.78 -1.36 13.51
C HIS A 101 9.78 -1.24 11.99
N GLY A 102 8.66 -1.57 11.34
CA GLY A 102 8.48 -1.33 9.91
C GLY A 102 8.15 0.12 9.58
N GLY A 103 7.73 0.93 10.56
CA GLY A 103 7.30 2.31 10.33
C GLY A 103 5.90 2.40 9.72
N GLN A 104 5.00 1.49 10.09
CA GLN A 104 3.60 1.58 9.65
C GLN A 104 2.88 2.72 10.39
N GLU A 105 2.27 3.63 9.64
CA GLU A 105 1.58 4.82 10.19
C GLU A 105 0.06 4.76 10.04
N VAL A 106 -0.44 4.17 8.95
CA VAL A 106 -1.89 3.99 8.73
C VAL A 106 -2.28 2.53 8.99
N PRO A 107 -3.26 2.26 9.87
CA PRO A 107 -3.68 0.90 10.25
C PRO A 107 -4.63 0.30 9.20
N HIS A 108 -4.21 0.34 7.95
CA HIS A 108 -4.85 -0.31 6.81
C HIS A 108 -3.72 -0.79 5.89
N LEU A 109 -3.76 -2.04 5.41
CA LEU A 109 -2.70 -2.59 4.56
C LEU A 109 -2.49 -1.70 3.33
N HIS A 110 -1.25 -1.31 3.08
CA HIS A 110 -0.89 -0.58 1.88
C HIS A 110 0.47 -1.05 1.36
N VAL A 111 0.56 -1.19 0.04
CA VAL A 111 1.82 -1.37 -0.67
C VAL A 111 2.18 -0.06 -1.32
N HIS A 112 3.34 0.47 -0.95
CA HIS A 112 3.98 1.55 -1.65
C HIS A 112 4.63 1.01 -2.93
N ILE A 113 4.39 1.67 -4.05
CA ILE A 113 5.12 1.50 -5.31
C ILE A 113 5.95 2.77 -5.52
N PHE A 114 7.27 2.62 -5.47
CA PHE A 114 8.25 3.68 -5.73
C PHE A 114 8.92 3.46 -7.08
N GLY A 115 9.07 4.50 -7.88
CA GLY A 115 9.76 4.42 -9.17
C GLY A 115 9.99 5.77 -9.82
N GLY A 116 10.34 5.76 -11.11
CA GLY A 116 10.70 6.96 -11.88
C GLY A 116 12.17 7.36 -11.75
N GLU A 117 12.86 6.92 -10.69
CA GLU A 117 14.25 7.27 -10.43
C GLU A 117 15.04 6.14 -9.73
N PRO A 118 16.39 6.18 -9.72
CA PRO A 118 17.21 5.28 -8.90
C PRO A 118 16.98 5.45 -7.39
N LEU A 119 16.35 4.47 -6.74
CA LEU A 119 15.88 4.54 -5.34
C LEU A 119 16.94 4.31 -4.25
N GLY A 120 18.23 4.27 -4.61
CA GLY A 120 19.31 4.03 -3.64
C GLY A 120 19.23 2.68 -2.90
N PRO A 121 19.91 2.54 -1.73
CA PRO A 121 20.00 1.28 -0.99
C PRO A 121 18.64 0.82 -0.43
N MET A 122 18.49 -0.49 -0.23
CA MET A 122 17.25 -1.10 0.28
C MET A 122 16.92 -0.70 1.72
N ILE A 123 17.91 -0.75 2.62
CA ILE A 123 17.78 -0.36 4.03
C ILE A 123 18.92 0.60 4.35
N ALA A 124 18.64 1.60 5.19
CA ALA A 124 19.66 2.51 5.69
C ALA A 124 20.82 1.71 6.32
N ARG A 125 22.05 2.06 5.97
CA ARG A 125 23.22 1.41 6.57
C ARG A 125 23.22 1.71 8.07
N ARG A 126 23.48 0.69 8.87
CA ARG A 126 23.75 0.88 10.30
C ARG A 126 24.95 1.81 10.42
N ARG A 127 24.78 2.88 11.19
CA ARG A 127 25.89 3.76 11.58
C ARG A 127 26.77 3.03 12.60
#